data_AF-A0A9P5QA42-F1
#
_entry.id   AF-A0A9P5QA42-F1
#
_cell.length_a   1.000
_cell.length_b   1.000
_cell.length_c   1.000
_cell.angle_alpha   90.00
_cell.angle_beta   90.00
_cell.angle_gamma   90.00
#
_symmetry.space_group_name_H-M   'P 1'
#
loop_
_entity.id
_entity.type
_entity.pdbx_description
1 polymer ?
#
loop_
_entity_poly.entity_id
_entity_poly.type
_entity_poly.pdbx_seq_one_letter_code
_entity_poly.pdbx_strand_id
1 'polypeptide(L)'
;MLSPYSNGSVPLSHSPSGPEDEESRSQVDGSSEDSISRTGQYSHREQVQLFRDALSLPYSSNAGPFIPQNMYKPHTNSDRLRHVEEIDLDEPIYFWMENPSECGISLSDALHSRVRRLLDRDKTVFEGRGPSVSIRLEWPGYRPWSRQIPTKDFRTPPGPITRAKLAKNVAKCVLRFISERQNHSLEDEYNSRWRVSSGKSSIKLEDLILVSFHHVSMGSWQPHLRLARPLAV
;
A
#
# COMPACT_ATOMS: atom_id res chain seq x y z
N MET A 1 15.86 -52.86 27.19
CA MET A 1 17.19 -53.30 27.64
C MET A 1 18.21 -52.25 27.19
N LEU A 2 18.91 -51.67 28.16
CA LEU A 2 20.27 -51.11 28.17
C LEU A 2 20.75 -50.16 27.03
N SER A 3 20.79 -48.85 27.38
CA SER A 3 21.81 -47.79 27.26
C SER A 3 23.23 -48.11 26.73
N PRO A 4 24.21 -47.15 26.66
CA PRO A 4 24.25 -45.75 26.20
C PRO A 4 25.57 -45.36 25.43
N TYR A 5 25.68 -44.13 24.92
CA TYR A 5 26.95 -43.37 24.78
C TYR A 5 26.65 -41.89 25.12
N SER A 6 27.06 -41.34 26.26
CA SER A 6 28.38 -40.80 26.66
C SER A 6 28.88 -39.61 25.82
N ASN A 7 28.78 -38.41 26.41
CA ASN A 7 29.58 -37.20 26.20
C ASN A 7 29.47 -36.45 27.55
N GLY A 8 30.50 -36.10 28.31
CA GLY A 8 31.86 -35.69 27.94
C GLY A 8 32.04 -34.25 28.46
N SER A 9 32.39 -34.11 29.75
CA SER A 9 32.58 -32.85 30.49
C SER A 9 33.98 -32.26 30.31
N VAL A 10 34.11 -30.93 30.24
CA VAL A 10 35.34 -30.16 30.58
C VAL A 10 34.97 -28.70 30.96
N PRO A 11 35.83 -27.90 31.64
CA PRO A 11 35.50 -27.29 32.92
C PRO A 11 35.68 -25.75 32.98
N LEU A 12 35.53 -25.24 34.21
CA LEU A 12 35.55 -23.88 34.75
C LEU A 12 36.82 -23.03 34.57
N SER A 13 36.60 -21.72 34.77
CA SER A 13 37.42 -20.69 35.47
C SER A 13 38.52 -19.94 34.68
N HIS A 14 38.43 -18.61 34.61
CA HIS A 14 38.95 -17.67 35.63
C HIS A 14 38.78 -16.19 35.18
N SER A 15 38.41 -15.34 36.14
CA SER A 15 38.55 -13.87 36.08
C SER A 15 39.97 -13.44 36.40
N PRO A 16 40.39 -12.24 35.95
CA PRO A 16 41.15 -11.36 36.82
C PRO A 16 40.69 -9.88 36.79
N SER A 17 41.04 -9.19 37.86
CA SER A 17 40.66 -7.83 38.25
C SER A 17 41.78 -6.82 37.99
N GLY A 18 41.44 -5.62 37.50
CA GLY A 18 42.11 -4.30 37.67
C GLY A 18 43.55 -4.10 37.14
N PRO A 19 44.09 -2.86 37.08
CA PRO A 19 43.58 -1.58 37.61
C PRO A 19 43.50 -0.42 36.57
N GLU A 20 43.23 0.76 37.13
CA GLU A 20 42.98 2.10 36.59
C GLU A 20 44.08 2.67 35.68
N ASP A 21 43.70 3.55 34.75
CA ASP A 21 44.37 4.85 34.51
C ASP A 21 43.52 5.78 33.63
N GLU A 22 43.51 7.05 34.05
CA GLU A 22 42.97 8.23 33.39
C GLU A 22 43.62 8.50 32.02
N GLU A 23 42.84 8.96 31.04
CA GLU A 23 43.03 10.28 30.42
C GLU A 23 42.09 10.51 29.22
N SER A 24 41.35 11.62 29.32
CA SER A 24 41.17 12.62 28.27
C SER A 24 40.85 12.15 26.85
N ARG A 25 39.57 12.27 26.44
CA ARG A 25 39.24 12.76 25.08
C ARG A 25 37.78 13.21 24.92
N SER A 26 37.66 14.52 24.72
CA SER A 26 36.76 15.22 23.79
C SER A 26 35.26 14.92 23.85
N GLN A 27 34.54 15.89 24.41
CA GLN A 27 33.18 16.25 24.01
C GLN A 27 33.11 16.33 22.48
N VAL A 28 32.39 15.39 21.86
CA VAL A 28 31.86 15.54 20.51
C VAL A 28 30.39 15.85 20.70
N ASP A 29 30.10 17.14 20.86
CA ASP A 29 28.78 17.68 20.60
C ASP A 29 28.56 17.60 19.09
N GLY A 30 27.87 16.54 18.71
CA GLY A 30 27.50 16.21 17.34
C GLY A 30 26.07 15.73 17.33
N SER A 31 25.18 16.50 17.96
CA SER A 31 23.74 16.42 17.76
C SER A 31 23.43 16.83 16.31
N SER A 32 23.83 15.96 15.38
CA SER A 32 23.50 16.07 13.97
C SER A 32 22.01 15.86 13.84
N GLU A 33 21.37 16.95 13.44
CA GLU A 33 19.98 17.10 13.07
C GLU A 33 19.59 16.06 12.01
N ASP A 34 19.23 14.84 12.42
CA ASP A 34 18.37 13.97 11.62
C ASP A 34 16.92 14.51 11.69
N SER A 35 16.77 15.76 11.24
CA SER A 35 15.50 16.30 10.77
C SER A 35 15.26 15.75 9.37
N ILE A 36 15.08 14.43 9.28
CA ILE A 36 14.37 13.84 8.15
C ILE A 36 13.00 14.53 8.18
N SER A 37 12.82 15.49 7.28
CA SER A 37 11.57 16.19 7.05
C SER A 37 10.48 15.13 6.90
N ARG A 38 9.69 14.90 7.95
CA ARG A 38 8.56 13.99 7.92
C ARG A 38 7.48 14.63 7.07
N THR A 39 7.60 14.48 5.75
CA THR A 39 6.63 14.97 4.80
C THR A 39 5.29 14.27 5.03
N GLY A 40 4.29 15.02 5.49
CA GLY A 40 2.88 14.66 5.46
C GLY A 40 2.48 13.47 6.34
N GLN A 41 2.58 13.63 7.66
CA GLN A 41 1.95 12.74 8.62
C GLN A 41 0.50 13.21 8.87
N TYR A 42 -0.50 12.37 8.60
CA TYR A 42 -1.92 12.70 8.71
C TYR A 42 -2.61 11.84 9.76
N SER A 43 -3.52 12.46 10.51
CA SER A 43 -4.49 11.74 11.32
C SER A 43 -5.46 10.95 10.43
N HIS A 44 -6.11 9.94 11.00
CA HIS A 44 -7.16 9.21 10.29
C HIS A 44 -8.32 10.12 9.83
N ARG A 45 -8.67 11.16 10.60
CA ARG A 45 -9.72 12.11 10.20
C ARG A 45 -9.32 12.87 8.92
N GLU A 46 -8.06 13.29 8.83
CA GLU A 46 -7.53 13.95 7.64
C GLU A 46 -7.45 12.99 6.46
N GLN A 47 -7.05 11.73 6.67
CA GLN A 47 -7.06 10.71 5.61
C GLN A 47 -8.47 10.47 5.06
N VAL A 48 -9.49 10.42 5.91
CA VAL A 48 -10.89 10.33 5.47
C VAL A 48 -11.28 11.53 4.62
N GLN A 49 -10.81 12.73 4.97
CA GLN A 49 -11.09 13.93 4.18
C GLN A 49 -10.38 13.86 2.82
N LEU A 50 -9.09 13.52 2.78
CA LEU A 50 -8.33 13.35 1.54
C LEU A 50 -8.93 12.26 0.64
N PHE A 51 -9.44 11.17 1.23
CA PHE A 51 -10.14 10.12 0.49
C PHE A 51 -11.41 10.64 -0.20
N ARG A 52 -12.14 11.56 0.44
CA ARG A 52 -13.32 12.22 -0.15
C ARG A 52 -12.93 13.25 -1.20
N ASP A 53 -11.91 14.06 -0.92
CA ASP A 53 -11.43 15.10 -1.83
C ASP A 53 -10.89 14.50 -3.13
N ALA A 54 -10.36 13.27 -3.09
CA ALA A 54 -9.96 12.54 -4.28
C ALA A 54 -11.10 12.34 -5.31
N LEU A 55 -12.38 12.41 -4.90
CA LEU A 55 -13.54 12.28 -5.77
C LEU A 55 -13.73 13.48 -6.71
N SER A 56 -13.18 14.65 -6.37
CA SER A 56 -13.31 15.89 -7.13
C SER A 56 -12.08 16.24 -7.98
N LEU A 57 -11.03 15.40 -7.95
CA LEU A 57 -9.82 15.61 -8.73
C LEU A 57 -10.11 15.65 -10.24
N PRO A 58 -9.37 16.41 -11.06
CA PRO A 58 -9.56 16.45 -12.51
C PRO A 58 -9.43 15.07 -13.17
N TYR A 59 -10.32 14.75 -14.11
CA TYR A 59 -10.34 13.47 -14.83
C TYR A 59 -10.79 13.66 -16.29
N SER A 60 -10.48 12.69 -17.15
CA SER A 60 -10.95 12.63 -18.54
C SER A 60 -12.46 12.76 -18.62
N SER A 61 -12.99 13.57 -19.53
CA SER A 61 -14.44 13.77 -19.73
C SER A 61 -15.23 12.47 -19.98
N ASN A 62 -14.56 11.41 -20.42
CA ASN A 62 -15.17 10.09 -20.66
C ASN A 62 -15.09 9.13 -19.46
N ALA A 63 -14.39 9.49 -18.38
CA ALA A 63 -14.27 8.62 -17.22
C ALA A 63 -15.60 8.53 -16.47
N GLY A 64 -15.99 7.31 -16.12
CA GLY A 64 -17.17 7.05 -15.31
C GLY A 64 -16.94 7.30 -13.82
N PRO A 65 -17.93 6.95 -12.99
CA PRO A 65 -17.89 7.18 -11.56
C PRO A 65 -16.81 6.33 -10.86
N PHE A 66 -16.47 6.76 -9.65
CA PHE A 66 -15.68 5.95 -8.73
C PHE A 66 -16.41 4.67 -8.36
N ILE A 67 -15.65 3.59 -8.16
CA ILE A 67 -16.14 2.39 -7.50
C ILE A 67 -16.43 2.77 -6.05
N PRO A 68 -17.68 2.63 -5.55
CA PRO A 68 -18.07 3.13 -4.23
C PRO A 68 -17.52 2.23 -3.12
N GLN A 69 -16.24 2.39 -2.82
CA GLN A 69 -15.54 1.68 -1.76
C GLN A 69 -15.60 2.50 -0.47
N ASN A 70 -15.98 1.86 0.64
CA ASN A 70 -15.80 2.46 1.95
C ASN A 70 -14.31 2.46 2.32
N MET A 71 -13.82 3.52 2.97
CA MET A 71 -12.46 3.52 3.49
C MET A 71 -12.34 2.47 4.60
N TYR A 72 -11.40 1.55 4.45
CA TYR A 72 -11.16 0.46 5.38
C TYR A 72 -10.90 0.98 6.80
N LYS A 73 -11.42 0.24 7.78
CA LYS A 73 -11.14 0.44 9.19
C LYS A 73 -10.91 -0.94 9.83
N PRO A 74 -9.92 -1.08 10.73
CA PRO A 74 -9.76 -2.31 11.51
C PRO A 74 -11.04 -2.66 12.28
N HIS A 75 -11.29 -3.96 12.45
CA HIS A 75 -12.57 -4.45 12.98
C HIS A 75 -12.66 -4.41 14.51
N THR A 76 -11.53 -4.45 15.23
CA THR A 76 -11.53 -4.41 16.70
C THR A 76 -11.16 -3.02 17.22
N ASN A 77 -11.73 -2.61 18.36
CA ASN A 77 -11.37 -1.32 18.96
C ASN A 77 -9.89 -1.23 19.34
N SER A 78 -9.28 -2.34 19.80
CA SER A 78 -7.85 -2.40 20.09
C SER A 78 -6.99 -2.21 18.84
N ASP A 79 -7.38 -2.79 17.70
CA ASP A 79 -6.68 -2.59 16.43
C ASP A 79 -6.91 -1.19 15.88
N ARG A 80 -8.09 -0.59 16.10
CA ARG A 80 -8.36 0.79 15.69
C ARG A 80 -7.46 1.77 16.46
N LEU A 81 -7.32 1.61 17.78
CA LEU A 81 -6.41 2.43 18.57
C LEU A 81 -4.97 2.31 18.05
N ARG A 82 -4.43 1.09 18.02
CA ARG A 82 -3.01 0.83 17.68
C ARG A 82 -2.63 1.08 16.22
N HIS A 83 -3.58 0.98 15.28
CA HIS A 83 -3.25 0.99 13.85
C HIS A 83 -3.91 2.14 13.10
N VAL A 84 -4.67 2.99 13.76
CA VAL A 84 -5.37 4.11 13.12
C VAL A 84 -5.32 5.37 13.97
N GLU A 85 -5.59 5.29 15.27
CA GLU A 85 -5.75 6.49 16.11
C GLU A 85 -4.42 6.95 16.75
N GLU A 86 -3.52 6.02 17.06
CA GLU A 86 -2.20 6.31 17.66
C GLU A 86 -1.05 6.38 16.65
N ILE A 87 -1.36 6.35 15.35
CA ILE A 87 -0.34 6.41 14.30
C ILE A 87 -0.56 7.56 13.34
N ASP A 88 0.55 8.06 12.83
CA ASP A 88 0.57 8.95 11.69
C ASP A 88 0.52 8.17 10.38
N LEU A 89 -0.42 8.55 9.52
CA LEU A 89 -0.61 7.94 8.21
C LEU A 89 0.08 8.78 7.13
N ASP A 90 0.92 8.15 6.29
CA ASP A 90 1.51 8.76 5.10
C ASP A 90 0.51 9.45 4.17
N GLU A 91 0.99 10.49 3.49
CA GLU A 91 0.27 11.14 2.41
C GLU A 91 -0.29 10.16 1.36
N PRO A 92 -1.48 10.43 0.80
CA PRO A 92 -1.98 9.66 -0.33
C PRO A 92 -1.07 9.80 -1.54
N ILE A 93 -0.85 8.67 -2.22
CA ILE A 93 -0.08 8.65 -3.46
C ILE A 93 -1.07 8.86 -4.62
N TYR A 94 -0.98 10.00 -5.30
CA TYR A 94 -1.79 10.31 -6.49
C TYR A 94 -1.07 9.91 -7.78
N PHE A 95 -1.83 9.47 -8.78
CA PHE A 95 -1.32 9.04 -10.08
C PHE A 95 -1.63 10.07 -11.16
N TRP A 96 -0.92 11.20 -11.14
CA TRP A 96 -1.08 12.26 -12.14
C TRP A 96 -0.49 11.86 -13.49
N MET A 97 -1.24 12.11 -14.55
CA MET A 97 -0.85 11.88 -15.94
C MET A 97 -0.62 13.23 -16.63
N GLU A 98 0.38 13.32 -17.51
CA GLU A 98 0.67 14.52 -18.30
C GLU A 98 0.12 14.40 -19.73
N ASN A 99 -0.21 15.53 -20.37
CA ASN A 99 -0.62 15.61 -21.78
C ASN A 99 -1.82 14.72 -22.20
N PRO A 100 -3.06 15.03 -21.77
CA PRO A 100 -3.47 16.12 -20.89
C PRO A 100 -3.15 15.87 -19.40
N SER A 101 -3.15 16.94 -18.61
CA SER A 101 -3.04 16.87 -17.14
C SER A 101 -4.33 16.33 -16.55
N GLU A 102 -4.31 15.12 -16.00
CA GLU A 102 -5.46 14.45 -15.41
C GLU A 102 -5.02 13.51 -14.27
N CYS A 103 -5.90 13.27 -13.31
CA CYS A 103 -5.62 12.32 -12.23
C CYS A 103 -6.13 10.92 -12.60
N GLY A 104 -5.19 10.00 -12.71
CA GLY A 104 -5.43 8.57 -12.76
C GLY A 104 -4.80 7.87 -13.95
N ILE A 105 -4.29 6.68 -13.72
CA ILE A 105 -3.68 5.82 -14.72
C ILE A 105 -4.57 4.60 -15.00
N SER A 106 -4.74 4.22 -16.27
CA SER A 106 -5.41 2.96 -16.63
C SER A 106 -4.69 1.77 -15.97
N LEU A 107 -5.44 0.88 -15.32
CA LEU A 107 -4.88 -0.34 -14.75
C LEU A 107 -4.32 -1.26 -15.84
N SER A 108 -4.91 -1.25 -17.04
CA SER A 108 -4.38 -1.99 -18.19
C SER A 108 -3.01 -1.43 -18.61
N ASP A 109 -2.87 -0.10 -18.70
CA ASP A 109 -1.59 0.52 -19.05
C ASP A 109 -0.53 0.28 -17.98
N ALA A 110 -0.89 0.42 -16.70
CA ALA A 110 -0.01 0.13 -15.58
C ALA A 110 0.48 -1.33 -15.59
N LEU A 111 -0.42 -2.29 -15.87
CA LEU A 111 -0.09 -3.71 -15.96
C LEU A 111 0.96 -3.97 -17.05
N HIS A 112 0.77 -3.34 -18.21
CA HIS A 112 1.66 -3.48 -19.38
C HIS A 112 2.84 -2.50 -19.37
N SER A 113 3.10 -1.82 -18.25
CA SER A 113 4.21 -0.85 -18.09
C SER A 113 4.17 0.32 -19.10
N ARG A 114 2.99 0.70 -19.57
CA ARG A 114 2.75 1.87 -20.43
C ARG A 114 2.58 3.14 -19.57
N VAL A 115 3.63 3.46 -18.82
CA VAL A 115 3.64 4.53 -17.79
C VAL A 115 4.35 5.80 -18.26
N ARG A 116 4.47 6.02 -19.58
CA ARG A 116 5.24 7.15 -20.12
C ARG A 116 4.71 8.51 -19.67
N ARG A 117 3.38 8.64 -19.58
CA ARG A 117 2.67 9.86 -19.18
C ARG A 117 2.55 10.02 -17.65
N LEU A 118 2.94 9.02 -16.86
CA LEU A 118 2.81 9.08 -15.40
C LEU A 118 3.84 10.04 -14.82
N LEU A 119 3.38 11.09 -14.14
CA LEU A 119 4.22 12.07 -13.47
C LEU A 119 5.01 11.40 -12.33
N ASP A 120 6.29 11.78 -12.20
CA ASP A 120 7.31 11.17 -11.32
C ASP A 120 7.22 9.64 -11.23
N ARG A 121 7.05 8.96 -12.38
CA ARG A 121 6.95 7.50 -12.45
C ARG A 121 8.11 6.77 -11.75
N ASP A 122 9.28 7.40 -11.70
CA ASP A 122 10.52 6.87 -11.13
C ASP A 122 10.76 7.33 -9.68
N LYS A 123 9.91 8.21 -9.13
CA LYS A 123 9.94 8.59 -7.71
C LYS A 123 9.66 7.37 -6.85
N THR A 124 10.49 7.15 -5.85
CA THR A 124 10.36 6.10 -4.84
C THR A 124 9.14 6.35 -3.95
N VAL A 125 8.53 5.25 -3.51
CA VAL A 125 7.43 5.24 -2.54
C VAL A 125 7.73 4.19 -1.48
N PHE A 126 7.11 4.32 -0.31
CA PHE A 126 7.33 3.43 0.86
C PHE A 126 8.76 3.47 1.42
N GLU A 127 9.41 4.63 1.37
CA GLU A 127 10.69 4.85 2.05
C GLU A 127 10.54 4.59 3.55
N GLY A 128 11.50 3.89 4.16
CA GLY A 128 11.46 3.52 5.58
C GLY A 128 10.36 2.52 5.97
N ARG A 129 9.56 1.99 5.03
CA ARG A 129 8.52 1.01 5.34
C ARG A 129 9.07 -0.42 5.42
N GLY A 130 8.38 -1.25 6.19
CA GLY A 130 8.65 -2.69 6.32
C GLY A 130 8.57 -3.43 4.98
N PRO A 131 8.93 -4.72 4.91
CA PRO A 131 9.15 -5.44 3.65
C PRO A 131 7.91 -5.59 2.75
N SER A 132 6.71 -5.41 3.30
CA SER A 132 5.45 -5.49 2.57
C SER A 132 4.37 -4.59 3.17
N VAL A 133 3.37 -4.25 2.35
CA VAL A 133 2.11 -3.62 2.75
C VAL A 133 0.94 -4.42 2.21
N SER A 134 -0.22 -4.35 2.87
CA SER A 134 -1.46 -4.99 2.44
C SER A 134 -2.33 -4.01 1.65
N ILE A 135 -2.71 -4.40 0.43
CA ILE A 135 -3.74 -3.70 -0.35
C ILE A 135 -5.11 -4.17 0.14
N ARG A 136 -6.01 -3.23 0.43
CA ARG A 136 -7.41 -3.48 0.80
C ARG A 136 -8.33 -3.12 -0.37
N LEU A 137 -9.25 -4.01 -0.73
CA LEU A 137 -10.32 -3.77 -1.71
C LEU A 137 -11.66 -4.00 -1.02
N GLU A 138 -12.45 -2.93 -0.91
CA GLU A 138 -13.80 -2.91 -0.36
C GLU A 138 -14.81 -2.81 -1.51
N TRP A 139 -14.79 -3.80 -2.41
CA TRP A 139 -15.56 -3.76 -3.65
C TRP A 139 -17.06 -4.01 -3.40
N PRO A 140 -17.97 -3.18 -3.95
CA PRO A 140 -19.41 -3.32 -3.72
C PRO A 140 -19.95 -4.71 -4.09
N GLY A 141 -20.62 -5.36 -3.14
CA GLY A 141 -21.26 -6.66 -3.35
C GLY A 141 -20.33 -7.86 -3.27
N TYR A 142 -19.07 -7.65 -2.90
CA TYR A 142 -18.14 -8.74 -2.58
C TYR A 142 -17.58 -8.56 -1.18
N ARG A 143 -17.29 -9.70 -0.54
CA ARG A 143 -16.57 -9.71 0.74
C ARG A 143 -15.23 -8.98 0.63
N PRO A 144 -14.80 -8.29 1.71
CA PRO A 144 -13.50 -7.61 1.78
C PRO A 144 -12.38 -8.52 1.26
N TRP A 145 -11.51 -7.94 0.45
CA TRP A 145 -10.39 -8.66 -0.14
C TRP A 145 -9.10 -7.93 0.15
N SER A 146 -8.03 -8.69 0.43
CA SER A 146 -6.72 -8.09 0.65
C SER A 146 -5.59 -8.93 0.09
N ARG A 147 -4.48 -8.26 -0.22
CA ARG A 147 -3.25 -8.92 -0.68
C ARG A 147 -2.02 -8.09 -0.39
N GLN A 148 -0.96 -8.76 0.06
CA GLN A 148 0.33 -8.11 0.26
C GLN A 148 1.06 -7.84 -1.05
N ILE A 149 1.73 -6.69 -1.08
CA ILE A 149 2.71 -6.34 -2.11
C ILE A 149 4.06 -6.00 -1.44
N PRO A 150 5.19 -6.28 -2.11
CA PRO A 150 6.49 -5.85 -1.60
C PRO A 150 6.62 -4.33 -1.68
N THR A 151 7.29 -3.75 -0.69
CA THR A 151 7.63 -2.31 -0.65
C THR A 151 9.01 -2.02 -1.25
N LYS A 152 9.85 -3.05 -1.39
CA LYS A 152 11.18 -2.98 -1.99
C LYS A 152 11.22 -3.68 -3.35
N ASP A 153 12.07 -3.20 -4.23
CA ASP A 153 12.42 -3.90 -5.46
C ASP A 153 13.40 -5.06 -5.19
N PHE A 154 13.75 -5.78 -6.25
CA PHE A 154 14.64 -6.93 -6.19
C PHE A 154 16.06 -6.59 -6.72
N ARG A 155 16.44 -5.31 -6.72
CA ARG A 155 17.79 -4.90 -7.10
C ARG A 155 18.76 -5.19 -5.95
N THR A 156 20.06 -5.09 -6.22
CA THR A 156 21.12 -5.23 -5.22
C THR A 156 21.91 -3.92 -5.15
N PRO A 157 21.82 -3.14 -4.05
CA PRO A 157 20.99 -3.38 -2.87
C PRO A 157 19.48 -3.17 -3.12
N PRO A 158 18.58 -3.84 -2.38
CA PRO A 158 17.13 -3.63 -2.51
C PRO A 158 16.72 -2.20 -2.14
N GLY A 159 16.06 -1.52 -3.06
CA GLY A 159 15.55 -0.15 -2.85
C GLY A 159 14.03 -0.10 -2.71
N PRO A 160 13.44 0.98 -2.19
CA PRO A 160 11.99 1.19 -2.25
C PRO A 160 11.47 1.13 -3.69
N ILE A 161 10.24 0.65 -3.89
CA ILE A 161 9.65 0.58 -5.23
C ILE A 161 9.32 1.98 -5.76
N THR A 162 9.28 2.14 -7.08
CA THR A 162 8.85 3.40 -7.71
C THR A 162 7.33 3.52 -7.83
N ARG A 163 6.81 4.73 -8.06
CA ARG A 163 5.39 4.98 -8.34
C ARG A 163 4.85 4.13 -9.50
N ALA A 164 5.63 3.99 -10.59
CA ALA A 164 5.28 3.10 -11.69
C ALA A 164 5.17 1.63 -11.27
N LYS A 165 6.10 1.18 -10.43
CA LYS A 165 6.09 -0.19 -9.91
C LYS A 165 4.90 -0.42 -8.98
N LEU A 166 4.55 0.56 -8.14
CA LEU A 166 3.34 0.54 -7.33
C LEU A 166 2.09 0.42 -8.20
N ALA A 167 1.92 1.26 -9.22
CA ALA A 167 0.77 1.19 -10.13
C ALA A 167 0.61 -0.20 -10.75
N LYS A 168 1.72 -0.80 -11.21
CA LYS A 168 1.74 -2.16 -11.76
C LYS A 168 1.37 -3.23 -10.72
N ASN A 169 1.86 -3.10 -9.49
CA ASN A 169 1.53 -4.02 -8.41
C ASN A 169 0.04 -3.93 -8.03
N VAL A 170 -0.54 -2.72 -7.98
CA VAL A 170 -1.98 -2.51 -7.76
C VAL A 170 -2.79 -3.15 -8.90
N ALA A 171 -2.41 -2.93 -10.16
CA ALA A 171 -3.08 -3.54 -11.31
C ALA A 171 -3.08 -5.08 -11.23
N LYS A 172 -1.97 -5.70 -10.83
CA LYS A 172 -1.90 -7.16 -10.60
C LYS A 172 -2.81 -7.61 -9.46
N CYS A 173 -2.94 -6.84 -8.38
CA CYS A 173 -3.84 -7.16 -7.28
C CYS A 173 -5.31 -7.07 -7.72
N VAL A 174 -5.70 -6.02 -8.44
CA VAL A 174 -7.07 -5.88 -8.96
C VAL A 174 -7.40 -6.96 -9.99
N LEU A 175 -6.47 -7.27 -10.91
CA LEU A 175 -6.66 -8.38 -11.85
C LEU A 175 -6.89 -9.70 -11.11
N ARG A 176 -6.10 -9.97 -10.06
CA ARG A 176 -6.27 -11.17 -9.25
C ARG A 176 -7.62 -11.20 -8.54
N PHE A 177 -8.04 -10.08 -7.96
CA PHE A 177 -9.37 -9.95 -7.36
C PHE A 177 -10.47 -10.28 -8.37
N ILE A 178 -10.42 -9.70 -9.57
CA ILE A 178 -11.39 -9.99 -10.65
C ILE A 178 -11.40 -11.48 -11.00
N SER A 179 -10.23 -12.09 -11.20
CA SER A 179 -10.11 -13.52 -11.49
C SER A 179 -10.68 -14.43 -10.41
N GLU A 180 -10.52 -14.06 -9.13
CA GLU A 180 -11.03 -14.84 -7.99
C GLU A 180 -12.53 -14.63 -7.75
N ARG A 181 -13.07 -13.44 -8.08
CA ARG A 181 -14.46 -13.07 -7.79
C ARG A 181 -15.41 -13.18 -8.98
N GLN A 182 -14.90 -13.38 -10.20
CA GLN A 182 -15.72 -13.40 -11.42
C GLN A 182 -16.86 -14.44 -11.44
N ASN A 183 -16.73 -15.52 -10.66
CA ASN A 183 -17.71 -16.59 -10.56
C ASN A 183 -18.52 -16.54 -9.25
N HIS A 184 -18.30 -15.52 -8.41
CA HIS A 184 -19.01 -15.37 -7.15
C HIS A 184 -20.29 -14.56 -7.37
N SER A 185 -21.38 -14.98 -6.74
CA SER A 185 -22.60 -14.18 -6.65
C SER A 185 -22.34 -12.92 -5.84
N LEU A 186 -23.01 -11.84 -6.23
CA LEU A 186 -23.08 -10.63 -5.41
C LEU A 186 -23.92 -10.93 -4.16
N GLU A 187 -23.61 -10.26 -3.06
CA GLU A 187 -24.49 -10.25 -1.90
C GLU A 187 -25.85 -9.61 -2.27
N ASP A 188 -26.95 -10.14 -1.71
CA ASP A 188 -28.33 -10.01 -2.22
C ASP A 188 -28.88 -8.56 -2.34
N GLU A 189 -28.15 -7.57 -1.85
CA GLU A 189 -28.55 -6.16 -1.80
C GLU A 189 -27.76 -5.25 -2.75
N TYR A 190 -26.75 -5.79 -3.45
CA TYR A 190 -25.84 -4.96 -4.25
C TYR A 190 -26.21 -4.84 -5.72
N ASN A 191 -26.07 -3.62 -6.23
CA ASN A 191 -26.36 -3.30 -7.62
C ASN A 191 -25.43 -4.08 -8.57
N SER A 192 -26.04 -4.84 -9.49
CA SER A 192 -25.36 -5.69 -10.47
C SER A 192 -24.40 -4.94 -11.40
N ARG A 193 -24.53 -3.61 -11.52
CA ARG A 193 -23.62 -2.75 -12.29
C ARG A 193 -22.17 -2.76 -11.80
N TRP A 194 -21.93 -3.15 -10.55
CA TRP A 194 -20.59 -3.26 -9.97
C TRP A 194 -19.99 -4.67 -10.10
N ARG A 195 -20.69 -5.59 -10.78
CA ARG A 195 -20.23 -6.98 -10.94
C ARG A 195 -18.90 -7.04 -11.69
N VAL A 196 -17.96 -7.81 -11.15
CA VAL A 196 -16.79 -8.30 -11.89
C VAL A 196 -17.13 -9.70 -12.42
N SER A 197 -16.98 -9.93 -13.72
CA SER A 197 -17.18 -11.24 -14.35
C SER A 197 -16.53 -11.30 -15.74
N SER A 198 -16.51 -12.48 -16.37
CA SER A 198 -16.08 -12.66 -17.76
C SER A 198 -17.12 -12.21 -18.81
N GLY A 199 -18.29 -11.71 -18.40
CA GLY A 199 -19.37 -11.30 -19.29
C GLY A 199 -19.09 -10.02 -20.09
N LYS A 200 -19.99 -9.69 -21.02
CA LYS A 200 -19.92 -8.42 -21.79
C LYS A 200 -20.34 -7.20 -20.96
N SER A 201 -21.16 -7.39 -19.92
CA SER A 201 -21.74 -6.32 -19.09
C SER A 201 -21.05 -6.13 -17.75
N SER A 202 -19.94 -6.81 -17.49
CA SER A 202 -19.18 -6.73 -16.24
C SER A 202 -18.02 -5.75 -16.34
N ILE A 203 -17.54 -5.33 -15.16
CA ILE A 203 -16.33 -4.53 -15.03
C ILE A 203 -15.11 -5.44 -15.20
N LYS A 204 -14.22 -5.04 -16.10
CA LYS A 204 -12.94 -5.70 -16.38
C LYS A 204 -11.77 -4.81 -15.99
N LEU A 205 -10.55 -5.32 -16.08
CA LEU A 205 -9.35 -4.55 -15.73
C LEU A 205 -9.18 -3.32 -16.64
N GLU A 206 -9.47 -3.47 -17.93
CA GLU A 206 -9.43 -2.40 -18.92
C GLU A 206 -10.45 -1.29 -18.69
N ASP A 207 -11.49 -1.57 -17.91
CA ASP A 207 -12.51 -0.59 -17.53
C ASP A 207 -12.08 0.27 -16.33
N LEU A 208 -10.88 0.06 -15.77
CA LEU A 208 -10.50 0.65 -14.49
C LEU A 208 -9.32 1.62 -14.58
N ILE A 209 -9.47 2.72 -13.85
CA ILE A 209 -8.45 3.74 -13.64
C ILE A 209 -8.10 3.77 -12.15
N LEU A 210 -6.81 3.77 -11.84
CA LEU A 210 -6.26 4.00 -10.51
C LEU A 210 -5.97 5.49 -10.33
N VAL A 211 -6.67 6.14 -9.40
CA VAL A 211 -6.58 7.59 -9.17
C VAL A 211 -5.59 7.91 -8.05
N SER A 212 -5.77 7.26 -6.91
CA SER A 212 -4.95 7.47 -5.70
C SER A 212 -4.79 6.19 -4.89
N PHE A 213 -3.85 6.20 -3.94
CA PHE A 213 -3.56 5.11 -3.02
C PHE A 213 -3.38 5.68 -1.61
N HIS A 214 -4.27 5.34 -0.68
CA HIS A 214 -4.35 5.95 0.65
C HIS A 214 -3.83 5.01 1.72
N HIS A 215 -3.06 5.53 2.68
CA HIS A 215 -2.66 4.79 3.87
C HIS A 215 -3.81 4.83 4.88
N VAL A 216 -4.55 3.73 4.98
CA VAL A 216 -5.82 3.67 5.73
C VAL A 216 -5.68 3.12 7.14
N SER A 217 -4.61 2.36 7.40
CA SER A 217 -4.19 1.91 8.72
C SER A 217 -2.74 1.42 8.65
N MET A 218 -2.12 1.11 9.79
CA MET A 218 -0.75 0.58 9.84
C MET A 218 -0.56 -0.60 8.86
N GLY A 219 0.32 -0.41 7.87
CA GLY A 219 0.64 -1.44 6.88
C GLY A 219 -0.51 -1.81 5.94
N SER A 220 -1.65 -1.10 5.96
CA SER A 220 -2.77 -1.30 5.05
C SER A 220 -3.02 -0.06 4.21
N TRP A 221 -3.14 -0.28 2.92
CA TRP A 221 -3.35 0.77 1.94
C TRP A 221 -4.52 0.43 1.02
N GLN A 222 -5.24 1.43 0.56
CA GLN A 222 -6.44 1.25 -0.24
C GLN A 222 -6.36 2.04 -1.55
N PRO A 223 -6.57 1.39 -2.71
CA PRO A 223 -6.63 2.07 -3.99
C PRO A 223 -8.00 2.68 -4.20
N HIS A 224 -7.99 3.92 -4.67
CA HIS A 224 -9.18 4.59 -5.15
C HIS A 224 -9.32 4.37 -6.65
N LEU A 225 -10.38 3.65 -7.03
CA LEU A 225 -10.61 3.17 -8.38
C LEU A 225 -11.84 3.84 -8.98
N ARG A 226 -11.80 4.09 -10.28
CA ARG A 226 -12.97 4.55 -11.04
C ARG A 226 -13.06 3.87 -12.40
N LEU A 227 -14.22 4.02 -13.03
CA LEU A 227 -14.44 3.49 -14.37
C LEU A 227 -13.79 4.39 -15.44
N ALA A 228 -13.22 3.77 -16.46
CA ALA A 228 -12.69 4.43 -17.66
C ALA A 228 -13.79 4.86 -18.65
N ARG A 229 -15.02 4.40 -18.41
CA ARG A 229 -16.22 4.67 -19.22
C ARG A 229 -17.39 5.02 -18.32
N PRO A 230 -18.39 5.78 -18.79
CA PRO A 230 -19.61 6.01 -18.02
C PRO A 230 -20.30 4.69 -17.66
N LEU A 231 -21.01 4.66 -16.54
CA LEU A 231 -21.95 3.58 -16.28
C LEU A 231 -23.11 3.75 -17.26
N ALA A 232 -23.38 2.71 -18.05
CA ALA A 232 -24.64 2.64 -18.78
C ALA A 232 -25.79 2.69 -17.76
N VAL A 233 -26.76 3.56 -18.02
CA VAL A 233 -27.99 3.70 -17.23
C VAL A 233 -28.90 2.53 -17.51
#